data_AF-A0A961XES4-F1
#
_entry.id   AF-A0A961XES4-F1
#
_cell.length_a   1.000
_cell.length_b   1.000
_cell.length_c   1.000
_cell.angle_alpha   90.00
_cell.angle_beta   90.00
_cell.angle_gamma   90.00
#
_symmetry.space_group_name_H-M   'P 1'
#
loop_
_entity.id
_entity.type
_entity.pdbx_description
1 polymer ?
#
loop_
_entity_poly.entity_id
_entity_poly.type
_entity_poly.pdbx_seq_one_letter_code
_entity_poly.pdbx_strand_id
1 'polypeptide(L)'
;MKIDRGSDFLKRADNGENPSPGYDGDLDTLAAFLTDGFHEYYDEERRSFDIGASGVITVQVAGISKAAKALTLQALKVWMDATGLEFKIVKKNADILISDDNAAAYTNVTVKGNTITSAFVNIADEWILEVNHG
;
A
#
# COMPACT_ATOMS: atom_id res chain seq x y z
N MET A 1 -31.63 -4.59 2.83
CA MET A 1 -30.94 -5.47 1.87
C MET A 1 -29.73 -4.72 1.33
N LYS A 2 -28.58 -4.85 2.00
CA LYS A 2 -27.31 -4.32 1.49
C LYS A 2 -26.80 -5.35 0.49
N ILE A 3 -26.76 -5.00 -0.79
CA ILE A 3 -26.02 -5.79 -1.77
C ILE A 3 -24.56 -5.47 -1.51
N ASP A 4 -23.88 -6.37 -0.82
CA ASP A 4 -22.44 -6.35 -0.68
C ASP A 4 -21.85 -6.87 -2.01
N ARG A 5 -21.48 -5.92 -2.87
CA ARG A 5 -21.00 -6.20 -4.23
C ARG A 5 -19.57 -6.74 -4.24
N GLY A 6 -18.83 -6.64 -3.13
CA GLY A 6 -17.48 -7.16 -2.98
C GLY A 6 -17.49 -8.68 -2.78
N SER A 7 -18.30 -9.17 -1.84
CA SER A 7 -18.42 -10.61 -1.58
C SER A 7 -19.15 -11.40 -2.68
N ASP A 8 -20.03 -10.74 -3.46
CA ASP A 8 -20.71 -11.38 -4.60
C ASP A 8 -19.77 -11.60 -5.81
N PHE A 9 -18.71 -10.80 -5.94
CA PHE A 9 -17.69 -10.96 -7.01
C PHE A 9 -16.91 -12.26 -6.87
N LEU A 10 -16.51 -12.58 -5.64
CA LEU A 10 -15.71 -13.77 -5.32
C LEU A 10 -16.55 -15.05 -5.40
N LYS A 11 -17.80 -15.00 -4.94
CA LYS A 11 -18.73 -16.14 -5.06
C LYS A 11 -19.05 -16.51 -6.51
N ARG A 12 -19.10 -15.53 -7.42
CA ARG A 12 -19.36 -15.77 -8.85
C ARG A 12 -18.12 -16.33 -9.57
N ALA A 13 -16.93 -15.83 -9.21
CA ALA A 13 -15.67 -16.33 -9.76
C ALA A 13 -15.41 -17.81 -9.38
N ASP A 14 -15.69 -18.20 -8.13
CA ASP A 14 -15.51 -19.59 -7.65
C ASP A 14 -16.54 -20.58 -8.25
N ASN A 15 -17.72 -20.09 -8.69
CA ASN A 15 -18.79 -20.94 -9.22
C ASN A 15 -18.70 -21.23 -10.73
N GLY A 16 -17.64 -20.77 -11.41
CA GLY A 16 -17.45 -21.02 -12.85
C GLY A 16 -18.47 -20.33 -13.76
N GLU A 17 -19.27 -19.40 -13.22
CA GLU A 17 -20.11 -18.52 -14.02
C GLU A 17 -19.24 -17.39 -14.56
N ASN A 18 -19.01 -17.39 -15.88
CA ASN A 18 -18.34 -16.27 -16.54
C ASN A 18 -19.14 -14.99 -16.22
N PRO A 19 -18.53 -13.98 -15.58
CA PRO A 19 -19.23 -12.75 -15.26
C PRO A 19 -19.74 -12.12 -16.56
N SER A 20 -21.02 -11.75 -16.56
CA SER A 20 -21.69 -11.10 -17.69
C SER A 20 -20.89 -9.88 -18.15
N PRO A 21 -20.83 -9.55 -19.47
CA PRO A 21 -20.02 -8.45 -20.03
C PRO A 21 -20.42 -7.03 -19.60
N GLY A 22 -21.12 -6.86 -18.48
CA GLY A 22 -21.46 -5.58 -17.86
C GLY A 22 -20.87 -5.41 -16.46
N TYR A 23 -19.90 -6.24 -16.08
CA TYR A 23 -19.17 -6.18 -14.81
C TYR A 23 -17.73 -5.71 -15.03
N ASP A 24 -17.52 -4.78 -15.96
CA ASP A 24 -16.24 -4.11 -16.14
C ASP A 24 -16.03 -3.17 -14.95
N GLY A 25 -15.00 -3.45 -14.17
CA GLY A 25 -14.66 -2.78 -12.93
C GLY A 25 -14.52 -1.27 -13.12
N ASP A 26 -15.57 -0.54 -12.73
CA ASP A 26 -15.48 0.89 -12.49
C ASP A 26 -14.38 1.16 -11.44
N LEU A 27 -13.66 2.27 -11.58
CA LEU A 27 -12.53 2.61 -10.70
C LEU A 27 -12.94 2.62 -9.23
N ASP A 28 -14.18 2.99 -8.95
CA ASP A 28 -14.77 2.95 -7.61
C ASP A 28 -14.89 1.52 -7.07
N THR A 29 -15.21 0.56 -7.93
CA THR A 29 -15.29 -0.87 -7.54
C THR A 29 -13.91 -1.43 -7.23
N LEU A 30 -12.91 -1.09 -8.04
CA LEU A 30 -11.52 -1.49 -7.79
C LEU A 30 -10.97 -0.82 -6.52
N ALA A 31 -11.25 0.45 -6.32
CA ALA A 31 -10.87 1.17 -5.11
C ALA A 31 -11.47 0.53 -3.86
N ALA A 32 -12.78 0.27 -3.86
CA ALA A 32 -13.48 -0.40 -2.76
C ALA A 32 -12.91 -1.80 -2.47
N PHE A 33 -12.53 -2.55 -3.51
CA PHE A 33 -11.89 -3.84 -3.31
C PHE A 33 -10.51 -3.70 -2.65
N LEU A 34 -9.68 -2.77 -3.12
CA LEU A 34 -8.33 -2.55 -2.59
C LEU A 34 -8.33 -2.04 -1.14
N THR A 35 -9.36 -1.29 -0.72
CA THR A 35 -9.44 -0.72 0.63
C THR A 35 -10.21 -1.56 1.63
N ASP A 36 -11.20 -2.33 1.18
CA ASP A 36 -12.13 -3.05 2.05
C ASP A 36 -12.27 -4.52 1.62
N GLY A 37 -12.63 -4.77 0.36
CA GLY A 37 -12.95 -6.12 -0.12
C GLY A 37 -11.81 -7.15 0.00
N PHE A 38 -10.56 -6.73 -0.19
CA PHE A 38 -9.39 -7.58 0.02
C PHE A 38 -9.26 -8.02 1.48
N HIS A 39 -9.47 -7.10 2.42
CA HIS A 39 -9.41 -7.41 3.85
C HIS A 39 -10.55 -8.35 4.25
N GLU A 40 -11.78 -8.04 3.81
CA GLU A 40 -12.96 -8.86 4.08
C GLU A 40 -12.80 -10.29 3.54
N TYR A 41 -12.18 -10.47 2.37
CA TYR A 41 -11.91 -11.80 1.80
C TYR A 41 -11.05 -12.69 2.71
N TYR A 42 -10.13 -12.10 3.47
CA TYR A 42 -9.28 -12.81 4.43
C TYR A 42 -9.84 -12.79 5.86
N ASP A 43 -11.12 -12.45 6.04
CA ASP A 43 -11.75 -12.24 7.36
C ASP A 43 -10.97 -11.20 8.21
N GLU A 44 -10.33 -10.23 7.56
CA GLU A 44 -9.63 -9.12 8.19
C GLU A 44 -10.45 -7.83 8.10
N GLU A 45 -10.22 -6.91 9.04
CA GLU A 45 -10.73 -5.54 8.95
C GLU A 45 -9.70 -4.62 8.29
N ARG A 46 -10.18 -3.55 7.64
CA ARG A 46 -9.32 -2.53 7.02
C ARG A 46 -8.29 -2.00 8.01
N ARG A 47 -7.05 -1.88 7.57
CA ARG A 47 -5.93 -1.35 8.35
C ARG A 47 -5.50 0.03 7.88
N SER A 48 -5.12 0.92 8.80
CA SER A 48 -4.59 2.25 8.46
C SER A 48 -3.66 2.81 9.53
N PHE A 49 -2.77 3.72 9.14
CA PHE A 49 -2.07 4.56 10.11
C PHE A 49 -3.05 5.51 10.81
N ASP A 50 -2.85 5.75 12.11
CA ASP A 50 -3.48 6.85 12.82
C ASP A 50 -2.60 8.10 12.71
N ILE A 51 -2.88 8.93 11.71
CA ILE A 51 -2.11 10.15 11.40
C ILE A 51 -2.75 11.40 12.01
N GLY A 52 -3.80 11.24 12.83
CA GLY A 52 -4.55 12.33 13.43
C GLY A 52 -4.94 13.43 12.44
N ALA A 53 -5.05 14.66 12.94
CA ALA A 53 -5.34 15.83 12.11
C ALA A 53 -4.10 16.38 11.37
N SER A 54 -2.88 15.90 11.69
CA SER A 54 -1.66 16.38 11.03
C SER A 54 -1.50 15.83 9.63
N GLY A 55 -2.05 14.65 9.33
CA GLY A 55 -1.91 14.03 8.02
C GLY A 55 -0.47 13.63 7.68
N VAL A 56 0.43 13.61 8.68
CA VAL A 56 1.87 13.37 8.49
C VAL A 56 2.21 11.91 8.80
N ILE A 57 2.89 11.25 7.85
CA ILE A 57 3.55 9.97 8.05
C ILE A 57 5.06 10.19 8.05
N THR A 58 5.75 9.70 9.08
CA THR A 58 7.21 9.79 9.16
C THR A 58 7.89 8.62 8.46
N VAL A 59 8.97 8.90 7.73
CA VAL A 59 9.70 7.89 6.94
C VAL A 59 11.20 7.94 7.25
N GLN A 60 11.80 6.79 7.52
CA GLN A 60 13.24 6.63 7.72
C GLN A 60 13.88 6.00 6.49
N VAL A 61 14.79 6.75 5.86
CA VAL A 61 15.59 6.33 4.69
C VAL A 61 17.10 6.30 4.98
N ALA A 62 17.47 6.30 6.26
CA ALA A 62 18.87 6.18 6.66
C ALA A 62 19.37 4.75 6.43
N GLY A 63 20.58 4.60 5.89
CA GLY A 63 21.22 3.29 5.67
C GLY A 63 21.04 2.70 4.27
N ILE A 64 20.06 3.16 3.48
CA ILE A 64 19.82 2.62 2.13
C ILE A 64 20.68 3.31 1.05
N SER A 65 20.81 2.68 -0.12
CA SER A 65 21.56 3.21 -1.27
C SER A 65 21.03 4.55 -1.79
N LYS A 66 21.84 5.26 -2.58
CA LYS A 66 21.44 6.55 -3.19
C LYS A 66 20.27 6.37 -4.16
N ALA A 67 20.28 5.30 -4.94
CA ALA A 67 19.24 5.01 -5.92
C ALA A 67 17.93 4.62 -5.21
N ALA A 68 17.98 3.78 -4.17
CA ALA A 68 16.81 3.49 -3.34
C ALA A 68 16.21 4.75 -2.69
N LYS A 69 17.04 5.68 -2.20
CA LYS A 69 16.56 6.99 -1.71
C LYS A 69 15.85 7.78 -2.79
N ALA A 70 16.42 7.86 -3.98
CA ALA A 70 15.82 8.61 -5.09
C ALA A 70 14.47 8.02 -5.50
N LEU A 71 14.35 6.70 -5.57
CA LEU A 71 13.09 6.00 -5.85
C LEU A 71 12.07 6.22 -4.73
N THR A 72 12.48 6.09 -3.47
CA THR A 72 11.62 6.34 -2.31
C THR A 72 11.02 7.74 -2.37
N LEU A 73 11.84 8.77 -2.57
CA LEU A 73 11.35 10.16 -2.60
C LEU A 73 10.38 10.42 -3.76
N GLN A 74 10.60 9.80 -4.92
CA GLN A 74 9.66 9.87 -6.05
C GLN A 74 8.33 9.20 -5.71
N ALA A 75 8.36 8.00 -5.15
CA ALA A 75 7.16 7.28 -4.74
C ALA A 75 6.35 8.05 -3.69
N LEU A 76 7.02 8.59 -2.66
CA LEU A 76 6.36 9.42 -1.64
C LEU A 76 5.72 10.67 -2.24
N LYS A 77 6.36 11.30 -3.24
CA LYS A 77 5.78 12.44 -3.94
C LYS A 77 4.51 12.05 -4.70
N VAL A 78 4.53 10.94 -5.43
CA VAL A 78 3.34 10.45 -6.16
C VAL A 78 2.18 10.17 -5.21
N TRP A 79 2.46 9.53 -4.07
CA TRP A 79 1.44 9.29 -3.05
C TRP A 79 0.91 10.59 -2.42
N MET A 80 1.78 11.55 -2.15
CA MET A 80 1.40 12.89 -1.68
C MET A 80 0.46 13.58 -2.68
N ASP A 81 0.82 13.58 -3.97
CA ASP A 81 0.01 14.20 -5.02
C ASP A 81 -1.38 13.53 -5.16
N ALA A 82 -1.46 12.21 -4.97
CA ALA A 82 -2.71 11.45 -5.10
C ALA A 82 -3.63 11.54 -3.88
N THR A 83 -3.08 11.68 -2.68
CA THR A 83 -3.85 11.54 -1.41
C THR A 83 -3.91 12.81 -0.58
N GLY A 84 -3.01 13.77 -0.81
CA GLY A 84 -2.82 14.93 0.05
C GLY A 84 -2.09 14.64 1.38
N LEU A 85 -1.58 13.40 1.57
CA LEU A 85 -0.78 13.05 2.74
C LEU A 85 0.59 13.75 2.72
N GLU A 86 1.08 14.12 3.90
CA GLU A 86 2.43 14.64 4.06
C GLU A 86 3.39 13.53 4.51
N PHE A 87 4.56 13.44 3.87
CA PHE A 87 5.62 12.53 4.28
C PHE A 87 6.81 13.31 4.84
N LYS A 88 7.20 13.00 6.08
CA LYS A 88 8.32 13.67 6.76
C LYS A 88 9.49 12.72 6.96
N ILE A 89 10.63 13.05 6.35
CA ILE A 89 11.86 12.27 6.55
C ILE A 89 12.43 12.50 7.95
N VAL A 90 12.65 11.43 8.70
CA VAL A 90 13.26 11.44 10.04
C VAL A 90 14.44 10.47 10.12
N LYS A 91 15.31 10.68 11.11
CA LYS A 91 16.53 9.88 11.26
C LYS A 91 16.29 8.52 11.93
N LYS A 92 15.30 8.43 12.81
CA LYS A 92 14.96 7.25 13.61
C LYS A 92 13.51 7.31 14.08
N ASN A 93 12.96 6.18 14.51
CA ASN A 93 11.61 6.05 15.08
C ASN A 93 10.53 6.57 14.10
N ALA A 94 10.65 6.20 12.84
CA ALA A 94 9.67 6.52 11.82
C ALA A 94 8.49 5.53 11.82
N ASP A 95 7.36 5.98 11.31
CA ASP A 95 6.20 5.12 11.03
C ASP A 95 6.53 4.12 9.93
N ILE A 96 7.29 4.53 8.92
CA ILE A 96 7.77 3.67 7.81
C ILE A 96 9.29 3.61 7.84
N LEU A 97 9.84 2.39 7.90
CA LEU A 97 11.26 2.10 7.72
C LEU A 97 11.50 1.51 6.33
N ILE A 98 12.39 2.15 5.56
CA ILE A 98 12.77 1.67 4.22
C ILE A 98 14.08 0.88 4.30
N SER A 99 14.14 -0.23 3.55
CA SER A 99 15.34 -1.03 3.31
C SER A 99 15.54 -1.28 1.80
N ASP A 100 16.76 -1.62 1.43
CA ASP A 100 17.15 -2.09 0.09
C ASP A 100 18.18 -3.22 0.18
N ASP A 101 18.01 -4.10 1.17
CA ASP A 101 18.96 -5.17 1.51
C ASP A 101 18.51 -6.56 1.04
N ASN A 102 17.40 -6.62 0.30
CA ASN A 102 16.86 -7.87 -0.23
C ASN A 102 16.44 -7.71 -1.70
N ALA A 103 16.66 -8.77 -2.47
CA ALA A 103 16.33 -8.82 -3.89
C ALA A 103 14.84 -8.65 -4.19
N ALA A 104 13.94 -9.10 -3.30
CA ALA A 104 12.50 -9.07 -3.51
C ALA A 104 11.83 -7.85 -2.85
N ALA A 105 10.85 -7.25 -3.53
CA ALA A 105 10.04 -6.19 -2.95
C ALA A 105 9.02 -6.80 -1.99
N TYR A 106 8.90 -6.25 -0.78
CA TYR A 106 7.87 -6.65 0.17
C TYR A 106 7.59 -5.55 1.18
N THR A 107 6.48 -5.70 1.90
CA THR A 107 6.12 -4.85 3.03
C THR A 107 5.60 -5.73 4.16
N ASN A 108 6.02 -5.41 5.37
CA ASN A 108 5.46 -5.96 6.59
C ASN A 108 4.94 -4.82 7.46
N VAL A 109 3.82 -5.03 8.12
CA VAL A 109 3.21 -4.04 9.02
C VAL A 109 3.08 -4.62 10.42
N THR A 110 3.30 -3.77 11.42
CA THR A 110 2.89 -4.05 12.80
C THR A 110 1.55 -3.37 13.05
N VAL A 111 0.60 -4.13 13.55
CA VAL A 111 -0.77 -3.66 13.81
C VAL A 111 -1.15 -3.82 15.27
N LYS A 112 -1.94 -2.86 15.77
CA LYS A 112 -2.63 -2.94 17.05
C LYS A 112 -4.12 -2.76 16.81
N GLY A 113 -4.88 -3.86 16.84
CA GLY A 113 -6.22 -3.88 16.26
C GLY A 113 -6.11 -3.57 14.76
N ASN A 114 -6.78 -2.52 14.31
CA ASN A 114 -6.79 -2.09 12.91
C ASN A 114 -5.82 -0.94 12.62
N THR A 115 -5.12 -0.45 13.65
CA THR A 115 -4.17 0.65 13.48
C THR A 115 -2.79 0.10 13.15
N ILE A 116 -2.24 0.52 12.02
CA ILE A 116 -0.83 0.29 11.68
C ILE A 116 0.01 1.19 12.58
N THR A 117 0.88 0.58 13.39
CA THR A 117 1.79 1.31 14.28
C THR A 117 3.18 1.47 13.70
N SER A 118 3.56 0.60 12.75
CA SER A 118 4.79 0.73 11.96
C SER A 118 4.74 -0.13 10.71
N ALA A 119 5.49 0.25 9.68
CA ALA A 119 5.71 -0.54 8.48
C ALA A 119 7.20 -0.65 8.18
N PHE A 120 7.60 -1.82 7.68
CA PHE A 120 8.90 -2.06 7.09
C PHE A 120 8.69 -2.36 5.60
N VAL A 121 9.38 -1.61 4.73
CA VAL A 121 9.27 -1.74 3.27
C VAL A 121 10.65 -2.02 2.71
N ASN A 122 10.81 -3.13 1.98
CA ASN A 122 12.02 -3.40 1.22
C ASN A 122 11.81 -3.05 -0.25
N ILE A 123 12.76 -2.31 -0.82
CA ILE A 123 12.85 -2.02 -2.24
C ILE A 123 13.70 -3.10 -2.90
N ALA A 124 13.14 -3.74 -3.93
CA ALA A 124 13.85 -4.75 -4.71
C ALA A 124 15.04 -4.15 -5.48
N ASP A 125 16.11 -4.94 -5.60
CA ASP A 125 17.31 -4.57 -6.39
C ASP A 125 16.95 -4.22 -7.85
N GLU A 126 16.04 -4.98 -8.46
CA GLU A 126 15.60 -4.77 -9.84
C GLU A 126 15.00 -3.37 -10.08
N TRP A 127 14.24 -2.84 -9.13
CA TRP A 127 13.62 -1.51 -9.25
C TRP A 127 14.66 -0.40 -9.11
N ILE A 128 15.74 -0.68 -8.38
CA ILE A 128 16.84 0.26 -8.16
C ILE A 128 17.76 0.31 -9.39
N LEU A 129 17.95 -0.83 -10.06
CA LEU A 129 18.75 -0.93 -11.29
C LEU A 129 18.10 -0.19 -12.47
N GLU A 130 16.77 -0.17 -12.57
CA GLU A 130 16.07 0.62 -13.60
C GLU A 130 16.26 2.13 -13.45
N VAL A 131 16.43 2.64 -12.22
CA VAL A 131 16.65 4.08 -11.95
C VAL A 131 18.02 4.57 -12.44
N ASN A 132 18.97 3.68 -12.77
CA ASN A 132 20.28 4.04 -13.33
C ASN A 132 20.31 4.19 -14.85
N HIS A 133 19.16 4.07 -15.55
CA HIS A 133 19.07 4.29 -17.00
C HIS A 133 18.54 5.69 -17.41
N GLY A 134 18.66 6.69 -16.52
CA GLY A 134 18.35 8.10 -16.80
C GLY A 134 19.58 8.94 -17.10
#